data_AF-A0A919W0C1-F1
#
_entry.id   AF-A0A919W0C1-F1
#
_cell.length_a   1.000
_cell.length_b   1.000
_cell.length_c   1.000
_cell.angle_alpha   90.00
_cell.angle_beta   90.00
_cell.angle_gamma   90.00
#
_symmetry.space_group_name_H-M   'P 1'
#
loop_
_entity.id
_entity.type
_entity.pdbx_description
1 polymer ?
#
loop_
_entity_poly.entity_id
_entity_poly.type
_entity_poly.pdbx_seq_one_letter_code
_entity_poly.pdbx_strand_id
1 'polypeptide(L)'
;MHARYLALALAVLAATTAAHRGYWRGAPENSLPAITQAIQHGAHIVEIDVQRTSDGELVLMHDDSVDRTTDGTGKVVALTLAQMRSLRLRSGLGGAHGLPELNVDYLEFTRL
;
A
#
# COMPACT_ATOMS: atom_id res chain seq x y z
N MET A 1 21.42 39.70 -11.17
CA MET A 1 21.60 38.96 -9.90
C MET A 1 20.30 38.68 -9.13
N HIS A 2 19.09 38.99 -9.64
CA HIS A 2 17.84 38.84 -8.87
C HIS A 2 17.02 37.56 -9.16
N ALA A 3 17.20 36.90 -10.31
CA ALA A 3 16.39 35.73 -10.69
C ALA A 3 16.74 34.42 -9.96
N ARG A 4 17.90 34.36 -9.29
CA ARG A 4 18.37 33.12 -8.62
C ARG A 4 17.77 32.91 -7.23
N TYR A 5 17.31 33.97 -6.58
CA TYR A 5 16.71 33.90 -5.24
C TYR A 5 15.27 33.35 -5.26
N LEU A 6 14.52 33.60 -6.35
CA LEU A 6 13.14 33.13 -6.48
C LEU A 6 13.05 31.60 -6.59
N ALA A 7 13.99 30.97 -7.31
CA ALA A 7 14.05 29.51 -7.46
C ALA A 7 14.41 28.81 -6.13
N LEU A 8 15.28 29.43 -5.33
CA LEU A 8 15.68 28.89 -4.02
C LEU A 8 14.55 29.04 -2.98
N ALA A 9 13.79 30.14 -3.04
CA ALA A 9 12.63 30.34 -2.16
C ALA A 9 11.47 29.37 -2.44
N LEU A 10 11.26 28.98 -3.70
CA LEU A 10 10.23 28.00 -4.08
C LEU A 10 10.53 26.59 -3.54
N ALA A 11 11.80 26.19 -3.51
CA ALA A 11 12.24 24.87 -3.04
C ALA A 11 12.04 24.66 -1.53
N VAL A 12 12.00 25.73 -0.74
CA VAL A 12 11.82 25.66 0.73
C VAL A 12 10.33 25.61 1.13
N LEU A 13 9.41 25.90 0.21
CA LEU A 13 7.96 25.90 0.46
C LEU A 13 7.24 24.64 -0.08
N ALA A 14 7.96 23.72 -0.72
CA ALA A 14 7.36 22.50 -1.27
C ALA A 14 6.95 21.55 -0.13
N ALA A 15 5.64 21.41 0.11
CA ALA A 15 5.11 20.43 1.05
C ALA A 15 5.31 19.01 0.51
N THR A 16 5.99 18.16 1.28
CA THR A 16 6.11 16.73 0.98
C THR A 16 4.75 16.07 1.15
N THR A 17 4.32 15.30 0.15
CA THR A 17 3.07 14.53 0.16
C THR A 17 3.39 13.05 0.37
N ALA A 18 2.72 12.43 1.33
CA ALA A 18 2.79 11.00 1.57
C ALA A 18 1.43 10.35 1.25
N ALA A 19 1.43 9.38 0.33
CA ALA A 19 0.26 8.57 0.04
C ALA A 19 0.18 7.41 1.05
N HIS A 20 -0.64 7.60 2.08
CA HIS A 20 -0.91 6.61 3.12
C HIS A 20 -1.55 5.36 2.50
N ARG A 21 -0.85 4.23 2.57
CA ARG A 21 -1.20 2.92 1.98
C ARG A 21 -1.32 2.93 0.46
N GLY A 22 -0.62 3.85 -0.21
CA GLY A 22 -0.76 4.13 -1.64
C GLY A 22 -2.05 4.89 -1.98
N TYR A 23 -2.38 4.96 -3.28
CA TYR A 23 -3.57 5.65 -3.77
C TYR A 23 -4.81 4.74 -3.69
N TRP A 24 -5.28 4.48 -2.47
CA TRP A 24 -6.42 3.59 -2.23
C TRP A 24 -7.74 4.09 -2.86
N ARG A 25 -7.81 5.34 -3.32
CA ARG A 25 -9.00 5.82 -4.05
C ARG A 25 -9.16 5.23 -5.44
N GLY A 26 -8.09 4.66 -6.01
CA GLY A 26 -8.10 4.05 -7.35
C GLY A 26 -7.69 2.58 -7.39
N ALA A 27 -7.32 1.98 -6.26
CA ALA A 27 -6.95 0.58 -6.12
C ALA A 27 -7.10 0.14 -4.64
N PRO A 28 -7.09 -1.16 -4.31
CA PRO A 28 -6.98 -1.62 -2.93
C PRO A 28 -5.79 -1.02 -2.17
N GLU A 29 -5.97 -0.69 -0.90
CA GLU A 29 -4.87 -0.25 -0.02
C GLU A 29 -3.73 -1.27 0.01
N ASN A 30 -2.50 -0.80 0.25
CA ASN A 30 -1.33 -1.68 0.44
C ASN A 30 -1.11 -2.66 -0.73
N SER A 31 -1.28 -2.17 -1.96
CA SER A 31 -1.11 -2.97 -3.19
C SER A 31 -0.18 -2.30 -4.20
N LEU A 32 0.43 -3.10 -5.08
CA LEU A 32 1.25 -2.62 -6.19
C LEU A 32 0.50 -1.63 -7.11
N PRO A 33 -0.79 -1.85 -7.47
CA PRO A 33 -1.56 -0.85 -8.21
C PRO A 33 -1.75 0.47 -7.44
N ALA A 34 -1.99 0.43 -6.12
CA ALA A 34 -2.12 1.66 -5.32
C ALA A 34 -0.79 2.42 -5.20
N ILE A 35 0.33 1.70 -5.08
CA ILE A 35 1.68 2.28 -5.11
C ILE A 35 1.94 2.93 -6.48
N THR A 36 1.66 2.20 -7.56
CA THR A 36 1.85 2.68 -8.94
C THR A 36 1.05 3.95 -9.20
N GLN A 37 -0.22 3.97 -8.79
CA GLN A 37 -1.07 5.14 -8.95
C GLN A 37 -0.60 6.31 -8.08
N ALA A 38 -0.16 6.08 -6.84
CA ALA A 38 0.39 7.14 -6.00
C ALA A 38 1.60 7.83 -6.67
N ILE A 39 2.50 7.04 -7.28
CA ILE A 39 3.64 7.55 -8.05
C ILE A 39 3.15 8.37 -9.26
N GLN A 40 2.18 7.84 -10.02
CA GLN A 40 1.60 8.54 -11.18
C GLN A 40 0.92 9.87 -10.81
N HIS A 41 0.36 9.96 -9.59
CA HIS A 41 -0.27 11.16 -9.06
C HIS A 41 0.72 12.13 -8.38
N GLY A 42 2.02 11.86 -8.42
CA GLY A 42 3.05 12.77 -7.90
C GLY A 42 3.22 12.73 -6.38
N ALA A 43 2.86 11.62 -5.73
CA ALA A 43 3.20 11.42 -4.32
C ALA A 43 4.73 11.40 -4.16
N HIS A 44 5.24 12.14 -3.16
CA HIS A 44 6.68 12.14 -2.86
C HIS A 44 7.09 10.90 -2.09
N ILE A 45 6.20 10.40 -1.23
CA ILE A 45 6.37 9.20 -0.42
C ILE A 45 5.14 8.33 -0.62
N VAL A 46 5.35 7.01 -0.74
CA VAL A 46 4.28 6.03 -0.59
C VAL A 46 4.52 5.31 0.72
N GLU A 47 3.57 5.44 1.64
CA GLU A 47 3.58 4.70 2.89
C GLU A 47 2.87 3.36 2.69
N ILE A 48 3.41 2.33 3.32
CA ILE A 48 2.91 0.95 3.27
C ILE A 48 3.00 0.34 4.67
N ASP A 49 2.04 -0.52 4.98
CA ASP A 49 2.02 -1.28 6.21
C ASP A 49 2.52 -2.71 5.97
N VAL A 50 3.30 -3.24 6.92
CA VAL A 50 3.90 -4.57 6.81
C VAL A 50 3.48 -5.44 7.97
N GLN A 51 3.06 -6.67 7.67
CA GLN A 51 2.79 -7.72 8.64
C GLN A 51 3.59 -8.98 8.30
N ARG A 52 3.67 -9.91 9.26
CA ARG A 52 4.42 -11.17 9.13
C ARG A 52 3.49 -12.38 9.15
N THR A 53 3.65 -13.27 8.18
CA THR A 53 2.90 -14.53 8.07
C THR A 53 3.41 -15.58 9.06
N SER A 54 2.68 -16.69 9.20
CA SER A 54 3.04 -17.80 10.10
C SER A 54 4.35 -18.50 9.71
N ASP A 55 4.67 -18.51 8.41
CA ASP A 55 5.92 -19.03 7.84
C ASP A 55 7.01 -17.96 7.73
N GLY A 56 6.75 -16.75 8.23
CA GLY A 56 7.76 -15.73 8.49
C GLY A 56 7.98 -14.71 7.38
N GLU A 57 7.19 -14.76 6.31
CA GLU A 57 7.24 -13.88 5.15
C GLU A 57 6.58 -12.53 5.43
N LEU A 58 6.99 -11.48 4.71
CA LEU A 58 6.48 -10.12 4.88
C LEU A 58 5.43 -9.80 3.81
N VAL A 59 4.24 -9.40 4.26
CA VAL A 59 3.09 -9.07 3.40
C VAL A 59 2.66 -7.62 3.61
N LEU A 60 2.07 -7.02 2.57
CA LEU A 60 1.51 -5.67 2.68
C LEU A 60 0.12 -5.76 3.29
N MET A 61 -0.03 -5.30 4.54
CA MET A 61 -1.28 -5.36 5.29
C MET A 61 -1.23 -4.43 6.49
N HIS A 62 -2.30 -3.65 6.69
CA HIS A 62 -2.43 -2.78 7.87
C HIS A 62 -2.92 -3.56 9.09
N ASP A 63 -4.05 -4.25 8.94
CA ASP A 63 -4.75 -4.89 10.05
C ASP A 63 -4.02 -6.16 10.50
N ASP A 64 -4.23 -6.55 11.77
CA ASP A 64 -3.77 -7.84 12.28
C ASP A 64 -4.51 -9.04 11.65
N SER A 65 -5.65 -8.78 11.01
CA SER A 65 -6.51 -9.76 10.34
C SER A 65 -6.82 -9.38 8.90
N VAL A 66 -7.10 -10.35 8.05
CA VAL A 66 -7.37 -10.14 6.62
C VAL A 66 -8.82 -9.73 6.32
N ASP A 67 -9.70 -9.77 7.32
CA ASP A 67 -11.17 -9.73 7.20
C ASP A 67 -11.72 -8.47 6.52
N ARG A 68 -11.14 -7.29 6.82
CA ARG A 68 -11.62 -6.00 6.31
C ARG A 68 -11.29 -5.81 4.83
N THR A 69 -10.06 -6.15 4.46
CA THR A 69 -9.45 -5.80 3.17
C THR A 69 -9.34 -6.96 2.22
N THR A 70 -9.77 -8.18 2.60
CA THR A 70 -9.76 -9.35 1.70
C THR A 70 -11.06 -10.12 1.73
N ASP A 71 -11.22 -11.11 0.86
CA ASP A 71 -12.30 -12.11 0.89
C ASP A 71 -12.06 -13.26 1.89
N GLY A 72 -10.95 -13.24 2.64
CA GLY A 72 -10.61 -14.21 3.67
C GLY A 72 -11.07 -13.81 5.08
N THR A 73 -10.74 -14.67 6.04
CA THR A 73 -10.87 -14.37 7.48
C THR A 73 -9.68 -14.91 8.26
N GLY A 74 -9.37 -14.29 9.40
CA GLY A 74 -8.35 -14.74 10.33
C GLY A 74 -7.14 -13.80 10.43
N LYS A 75 -6.28 -14.09 11.41
CA LYS A 75 -5.09 -13.28 11.70
C LYS A 75 -3.97 -13.57 10.70
N VAL A 76 -3.25 -12.54 10.27
CA VAL A 76 -2.10 -12.67 9.33
C VAL A 76 -1.04 -13.62 9.90
N VAL A 77 -0.73 -13.49 11.19
CA VAL A 77 0.21 -14.35 11.95
C VAL A 77 -0.18 -15.84 11.97
N ALA A 78 -1.44 -16.17 11.64
CA ALA A 78 -1.92 -17.55 11.58
C ALA A 78 -1.98 -18.12 10.14
N LEU A 79 -1.66 -17.32 9.12
CA LEU A 79 -1.72 -17.70 7.71
C LEU A 79 -0.31 -17.80 7.12
N THR A 80 -0.07 -18.80 6.28
CA THR A 80 1.17 -18.90 5.48
C THR A 80 1.13 -17.92 4.30
N LEU A 81 2.29 -17.62 3.70
CA LEU A 81 2.31 -16.80 2.48
C LEU A 81 1.49 -17.41 1.35
N ALA A 82 1.50 -18.75 1.23
CA ALA A 82 0.69 -19.45 0.24
C ALA A 82 -0.82 -19.23 0.45
N GLN A 83 -1.28 -19.25 1.71
CA GLN A 83 -2.66 -18.93 2.05
C GLN A 83 -2.97 -17.45 1.78
N MET A 84 -2.09 -16.53 2.19
CA MET A 84 -2.25 -15.09 1.94
C MET A 84 -2.39 -14.78 0.44
N ARG A 85 -1.55 -15.39 -0.41
CA ARG A 85 -1.59 -15.22 -1.88
C ARG A 85 -2.86 -15.77 -2.54
N SER A 86 -3.62 -16.63 -1.85
CA SER A 86 -4.90 -17.14 -2.35
C SER A 86 -6.07 -16.18 -2.11
N LEU A 87 -5.88 -15.21 -1.20
CA LEU A 87 -6.89 -14.21 -0.86
C LEU A 87 -6.91 -13.08 -1.89
N ARG A 88 -8.09 -12.49 -2.07
CA ARG A 88 -8.32 -11.34 -2.94
C ARG A 88 -8.59 -10.09 -2.12
N LEU A 89 -7.77 -9.06 -2.34
CA LEU A 89 -7.92 -7.73 -1.79
C LEU A 89 -9.21 -7.07 -2.30
N ARG A 90 -9.89 -6.35 -1.42
CA ARG A 90 -11.07 -5.54 -1.70
C ARG A 90 -10.69 -4.13 -2.12
N SER A 91 -11.49 -3.53 -2.98
CA SER A 91 -11.30 -2.15 -3.45
C SER A 91 -11.18 -1.12 -2.32
N GLY A 92 -10.34 -0.11 -2.56
CA GLY A 92 -10.03 0.96 -1.62
C GLY A 92 -9.63 0.50 -0.23
N LEU A 93 -10.27 1.06 0.80
CA LEU A 93 -10.00 0.69 2.20
C LEU A 93 -10.75 -0.58 2.65
N GLY A 94 -11.24 -1.38 1.70
CA GLY A 94 -12.05 -2.56 1.98
C GLY A 94 -13.43 -2.25 2.59
N GLY A 95 -13.94 -3.19 3.39
CA GLY A 95 -15.28 -3.14 3.99
C GLY A 95 -16.26 -4.13 3.36
N ALA A 96 -17.46 -4.25 3.95
CA ALA A 96 -18.46 -5.28 3.60
C ALA A 96 -18.92 -5.25 2.12
N HIS A 97 -18.73 -4.12 1.43
CA HIS A 97 -19.13 -3.93 0.04
C HIS A 97 -17.95 -3.79 -0.93
N GLY A 98 -16.71 -3.83 -0.43
CA GLY A 98 -15.53 -3.78 -1.29
C GLY A 98 -15.47 -5.04 -2.15
N LEU A 99 -15.38 -4.87 -3.46
CA LEU A 99 -15.30 -5.99 -4.40
C LEU A 99 -13.87 -6.57 -4.37
N PRO A 100 -13.69 -7.90 -4.35
CA PRO A 100 -12.38 -8.49 -4.46
C PRO A 100 -11.81 -8.30 -5.88
N GLU A 101 -10.59 -7.76 -5.99
CA GLU A 101 -10.02 -7.30 -7.27
C GLU A 101 -8.67 -7.95 -7.60
N LEU A 102 -7.76 -8.13 -6.64
CA LEU A 102 -6.41 -8.67 -6.89
C LEU A 102 -5.86 -9.48 -5.72
N ASN A 103 -4.75 -10.19 -5.91
CA ASN A 103 -4.12 -10.95 -4.83
C ASN A 103 -3.42 -10.05 -3.81
N VAL A 104 -3.25 -10.57 -2.60
CA VAL A 104 -2.39 -9.94 -1.59
C VAL A 104 -0.95 -9.87 -2.09
N ASP A 105 -0.37 -8.66 -2.03
CA ASP A 105 1.03 -8.38 -2.35
C ASP A 105 1.96 -8.66 -1.17
N TYR A 106 3.23 -8.93 -1.47
CA TYR A 106 4.25 -9.29 -0.49
C TYR A 106 5.60 -8.72 -0.90
N LEU A 107 6.46 -8.50 0.09
CA LEU A 107 7.78 -7.91 -0.13
C LEU A 107 8.76 -9.02 -0.54
N GLU A 108 9.09 -9.08 -1.83
CA GLU A 108 10.31 -9.74 -2.28
C GLU A 108 11.46 -8.74 -2.21
N PHE A 109 12.41 -8.93 -1.29
CA PHE A 109 13.63 -8.11 -1.21
C PHE A 109 14.48 -8.12 -2.50
N THR A 110 14.10 -8.93 -3.50
CA THR A 110 14.79 -9.11 -4.77
C THR A 110 14.10 -8.44 -5.97
N ARG A 111 12.94 -7.78 -5.79
CA ARG A 111 12.15 -7.20 -6.91
C ARG A 111 11.67 -5.75 -6.74
N LEU A 112 12.25 -4.99 -5.82
CA LEU A 112 12.09 -3.53 -5.81
C LEU A 112 13.14 -2.86 -6.70
#